data_AF-R1CC62-F1
#
_entry.id   AF-R1CC62-F1
#
_cell.length_a   1.000
_cell.length_b   1.000
_cell.length_c   1.000
_cell.angle_alpha   90.00
_cell.angle_beta   90.00
_cell.angle_gamma   90.00
#
_symmetry.space_group_name_H-M   'P 1'
#
loop_
_entity.id
_entity.type
_entity.pdbx_description
1 polymer ?
#
loop_
_entity_poly.entity_id
_entity_poly.type
_entity_poly.pdbx_seq_one_letter_code
_entity_poly.pdbx_strand_id
1 'polypeptide(L)'
;MRYLQFRETTSSTSTLGFRVDAIRLADGVDANCPDAQALKKITTEERVGEAVLQYVQGRLVLLQSFLKSLLQLRTALEACDAFLTHAFIRTSLLLIYSDATNNTSLHMIDLSRAYPAGCRLSHRVAWEAGNHEDGYLTGLDNLIRILERLASYRARRDRVLM
;
A
#
# COMPACT_ATOMS: atom_id res chain seq x y z
N MET A 1 15.02 -5.07 21.87
CA MET A 1 15.09 -5.15 20.39
C MET A 1 14.79 -6.55 19.81
N ARG A 2 13.97 -7.40 20.48
CA ARG A 2 13.56 -8.74 19.96
C ARG A 2 12.10 -8.81 19.51
N TYR A 3 11.29 -7.83 19.89
CA TYR A 3 9.84 -7.82 19.63
C TYR A 3 9.46 -7.29 18.24
N LEU A 4 10.21 -6.32 17.70
CA LEU A 4 9.97 -5.77 16.35
C LEU A 4 10.33 -6.80 15.26
N GLN A 5 11.48 -7.45 15.39
CA GLN A 5 11.92 -8.52 14.47
C GLN A 5 10.93 -9.71 14.44
N PHE A 6 10.37 -10.10 15.59
CA PHE A 6 9.39 -11.20 15.66
C PHE A 6 8.05 -10.85 14.98
N ARG A 7 7.56 -9.60 15.11
CA ARG A 7 6.34 -9.15 14.43
C ARG A 7 6.50 -9.01 12.92
N GLU A 8 7.70 -8.69 12.44
CA GLU A 8 7.98 -8.58 11.02
C GLU A 8 7.97 -9.96 10.35
N THR A 9 8.52 -10.99 10.99
CA THR A 9 8.55 -12.36 10.44
C THR A 9 7.19 -13.05 10.26
N THR A 10 6.10 -12.50 10.81
CA THR A 10 4.74 -13.11 10.73
C THR A 10 3.74 -12.26 9.94
N SER A 11 4.18 -11.21 9.25
CA SER A 11 3.33 -10.25 8.52
C SER A 11 3.84 -10.00 7.10
N SER A 12 2.96 -9.61 6.18
CA SER A 12 3.30 -9.06 4.85
C SER A 12 4.33 -7.92 4.90
N THR A 13 4.54 -7.31 6.07
CA THR A 13 5.59 -6.31 6.26
C THR A 13 6.99 -6.85 5.94
N SER A 14 7.30 -8.13 6.22
CA SER A 14 8.62 -8.71 5.89
C SER A 14 8.80 -9.09 4.42
N THR A 15 7.71 -9.41 3.71
CA THR A 15 7.78 -9.88 2.32
C THR A 15 7.45 -8.77 1.30
N LEU A 16 6.51 -7.89 1.63
CA LEU A 16 5.99 -6.86 0.73
C LEU A 16 6.38 -5.44 1.16
N GLY A 17 6.93 -5.22 2.35
CA GLY A 17 7.27 -3.88 2.84
C GLY A 17 6.07 -3.04 3.28
N PHE A 18 4.87 -3.61 3.30
CA PHE A 18 3.65 -2.99 3.85
C PHE A 18 2.68 -4.05 4.36
N ARG A 19 1.63 -3.61 5.07
CA ARG A 19 0.48 -4.45 5.42
C ARG A 19 -0.82 -3.67 5.25
N VAL A 20 -1.91 -4.37 5.01
CA VAL A 20 -3.25 -3.78 5.03
C VAL A 20 -3.76 -3.78 6.47
N ASP A 21 -3.95 -2.60 7.05
CA ASP A 21 -4.35 -2.47 8.46
C ASP A 21 -5.88 -2.52 8.63
N ALA A 22 -6.61 -1.86 7.74
CA ALA A 22 -8.06 -1.81 7.76
C ALA A 22 -8.63 -1.60 6.35
N ILE A 23 -9.86 -2.08 6.16
CA ILE A 23 -10.70 -1.78 5.01
C ILE A 23 -12.08 -1.40 5.53
N ARG A 24 -12.63 -0.31 5.01
CA ARG A 24 -14.00 0.11 5.29
C ARG A 24 -14.68 0.51 3.99
N LEU A 25 -15.89 0.01 3.80
CA LEU A 25 -16.76 0.37 2.69
C LEU A 25 -17.83 1.37 3.14
N ALA A 26 -18.50 1.99 2.17
CA ALA A 26 -19.65 2.83 2.46
C ALA A 26 -20.78 2.00 3.10
N ASP A 27 -21.58 2.65 3.95
CA ASP A 27 -22.68 1.98 4.62
C ASP A 27 -23.68 1.41 3.59
N GLY A 28 -24.10 0.17 3.78
CA GLY A 28 -25.01 -0.53 2.86
C GLY A 28 -24.36 -1.17 1.64
N VAL A 29 -23.04 -1.03 1.46
CA VAL A 29 -22.29 -1.81 0.45
C VAL A 29 -22.01 -3.20 0.99
N ASP A 30 -22.72 -4.19 0.45
CA ASP A 30 -22.50 -5.59 0.78
C ASP A 30 -21.40 -6.16 -0.12
N ALA A 31 -20.15 -6.04 0.35
CA ALA A 31 -19.04 -6.78 -0.23
C ALA A 31 -18.38 -7.59 0.87
N ASN A 32 -17.98 -8.81 0.53
CA ASN A 32 -17.24 -9.70 1.40
C ASN A 32 -15.83 -9.15 1.65
N CYS A 33 -15.72 -8.09 2.45
CA CYS A 33 -14.44 -7.51 2.85
C CYS A 33 -13.83 -8.34 3.98
N PRO A 34 -12.51 -8.53 4.01
CA PRO A 34 -11.87 -9.28 5.07
C PRO A 34 -12.00 -8.50 6.37
N ASP A 35 -12.37 -9.18 7.45
CA ASP A 35 -12.37 -8.57 8.77
C ASP A 35 -10.95 -8.22 9.24
N ALA A 36 -10.86 -7.43 10.32
CA ALA A 36 -9.57 -6.99 10.87
C ALA A 36 -8.65 -8.17 11.32
N GLN A 37 -9.21 -9.35 11.58
CA GLN A 37 -8.43 -10.53 11.97
C GLN A 37 -7.88 -11.28 10.74
N ALA A 38 -8.64 -11.31 9.65
CA ALA A 38 -8.23 -11.83 8.34
C ALA A 38 -7.15 -10.94 7.72
N LEU A 39 -7.28 -9.61 7.80
CA LEU A 39 -6.28 -8.66 7.29
C LEU A 39 -4.89 -8.88 7.93
N LYS A 40 -4.84 -9.18 9.24
CA LYS A 40 -3.58 -9.49 9.94
C LYS A 40 -2.87 -10.73 9.40
N LYS A 41 -3.60 -11.64 8.75
CA LYS A 41 -3.06 -12.88 8.16
C LYS A 41 -2.71 -12.74 6.67
N ILE A 42 -2.97 -11.58 6.06
CA ILE A 42 -2.62 -11.33 4.67
C ILE A 42 -1.10 -11.13 4.59
N THR A 43 -0.41 -12.14 4.07
CA THR A 43 1.05 -12.16 3.92
C THR A 43 1.52 -12.30 2.47
N THR A 44 0.61 -12.62 1.53
CA THR A 44 0.94 -12.86 0.12
C THR A 44 0.31 -11.82 -0.81
N GLU A 45 0.91 -11.62 -1.99
CA GLU A 45 0.43 -10.67 -2.99
C GLU A 45 -0.98 -10.99 -3.48
N GLU A 46 -1.32 -12.28 -3.59
CA GLU A 46 -2.62 -12.74 -4.06
C GLU A 46 -3.71 -12.33 -3.07
N ARG A 47 -3.46 -12.52 -1.77
CA ARG A 47 -4.40 -12.15 -0.70
C ARG A 47 -4.55 -10.63 -0.61
N VAL A 48 -3.47 -9.88 -0.79
CA VAL A 48 -3.56 -8.41 -0.91
C VAL A 48 -4.38 -8.02 -2.14
N GLY A 49 -4.14 -8.66 -3.27
CA GLY A 49 -4.87 -8.40 -4.50
C GLY A 49 -6.37 -8.66 -4.38
N GLU A 50 -6.75 -9.74 -3.71
CA GLU A 50 -8.15 -10.05 -3.38
C GLU A 50 -8.78 -8.97 -2.50
N ALA A 51 -8.09 -8.55 -1.44
CA ALA A 51 -8.57 -7.49 -0.55
C ALA A 51 -8.73 -6.14 -1.29
N VAL A 52 -7.80 -5.80 -2.17
CA VAL A 52 -7.89 -4.60 -3.03
C VAL A 52 -9.08 -4.71 -3.99
N LEU A 53 -9.29 -5.87 -4.61
CA LEU A 53 -10.42 -6.11 -5.50
C LEU A 53 -11.76 -6.02 -4.78
N GLN A 54 -11.84 -6.53 -3.55
CA GLN A 54 -13.03 -6.40 -2.70
C GLN A 54 -13.27 -4.93 -2.32
N TYR A 55 -12.21 -4.21 -1.93
CA TYR A 55 -12.29 -2.80 -1.57
C TYR A 55 -12.81 -1.92 -2.73
N VAL A 56 -12.26 -2.10 -3.94
CA VAL A 56 -12.70 -1.36 -5.13
C VAL A 56 -13.98 -1.93 -5.76
N GLN A 57 -14.57 -2.98 -5.17
CA GLN A 57 -15.76 -3.67 -5.68
C GLN A 57 -15.60 -4.12 -7.15
N GLY A 58 -14.38 -4.51 -7.53
CA GLY A 58 -14.03 -4.89 -8.90
C GLY A 58 -14.05 -3.76 -9.93
N ARG A 59 -14.30 -2.50 -9.55
CA ARG A 59 -14.37 -1.37 -10.47
C ARG A 59 -12.99 -1.00 -11.02
N LEU A 60 -12.81 -1.17 -12.33
CA LEU A 60 -11.54 -0.89 -13.01
C LEU A 60 -11.15 0.60 -12.95
N VAL A 61 -12.13 1.51 -13.00
CA VAL A 61 -11.89 2.96 -12.91
C VAL A 61 -11.19 3.35 -11.60
N LEU A 62 -11.59 2.74 -10.47
CA LEU A 62 -10.97 3.00 -9.17
C LEU A 62 -9.54 2.47 -9.13
N LEU A 63 -9.30 1.26 -9.63
CA LEU A 63 -7.95 0.67 -9.72
C LEU A 63 -7.00 1.56 -10.52
N GLN A 64 -7.44 2.03 -11.69
CA GLN A 64 -6.64 2.91 -12.55
C GLN A 64 -6.37 4.26 -11.88
N SER A 65 -7.36 4.82 -11.20
CA SER A 65 -7.22 6.10 -10.50
C SER A 65 -6.22 5.99 -9.33
N PHE A 66 -6.35 4.97 -8.48
CA PHE A 66 -5.38 4.74 -7.40
C PHE A 66 -3.98 4.44 -7.93
N LEU A 67 -3.85 3.64 -8.99
CA LEU A 67 -2.56 3.36 -9.61
C LEU A 67 -1.89 4.65 -10.10
N LYS A 68 -2.65 5.54 -10.76
CA LYS A 68 -2.14 6.85 -11.19
C LYS A 68 -1.66 7.68 -9.99
N SER A 69 -2.46 7.77 -8.92
CA SER A 69 -2.08 8.51 -7.71
C SER A 69 -0.83 7.94 -7.04
N LEU A 70 -0.67 6.61 -6.99
CA LEU A 70 0.51 5.96 -6.39
C LEU A 70 1.78 6.21 -7.21
N LEU A 71 1.70 6.15 -8.54
CA LEU A 71 2.82 6.48 -9.44
C LEU A 71 3.25 7.95 -9.28
N GLN A 72 2.28 8.86 -9.18
CA GLN A 72 2.53 10.28 -8.91
C GLN A 72 3.18 10.49 -7.54
N LEU A 73 2.67 9.81 -6.51
CA LEU A 73 3.24 9.84 -5.16
C LEU A 73 4.70 9.35 -5.19
N ARG A 74 4.98 8.21 -5.79
CA ARG A 74 6.35 7.67 -5.89
C ARG A 74 7.30 8.69 -6.52
N THR A 75 6.91 9.28 -7.64
CA THR A 75 7.72 10.28 -8.35
C THR A 75 7.97 11.51 -7.47
N ALA A 76 6.95 11.98 -6.74
CA ALA A 76 7.09 13.12 -5.84
C ALA A 76 8.01 12.81 -4.64
N LEU A 77 7.92 11.61 -4.06
CA LEU A 77 8.78 11.18 -2.95
C LEU A 77 10.24 11.05 -3.39
N GLU A 78 10.49 10.48 -4.57
CA GLU A 78 11.84 10.34 -5.14
C GLU A 78 12.52 11.67 -5.47
N ALA A 79 11.73 12.73 -5.71
CA ALA A 79 12.23 14.08 -5.92
C ALA A 79 12.32 14.91 -4.63
N CYS A 80 11.82 14.40 -3.50
CA CYS A 80 11.70 15.16 -2.26
C CYS A 80 12.89 14.93 -1.33
N ASP A 81 13.73 15.97 -1.15
CA ASP A 81 14.88 15.89 -0.25
C ASP A 81 14.49 15.64 1.21
N ALA A 82 13.36 16.19 1.66
CA ALA A 82 12.87 15.94 3.01
C ALA A 82 12.52 14.45 3.19
N PHE A 83 11.89 13.83 2.18
CA PHE A 83 11.61 12.38 2.21
C PHE A 83 12.92 11.59 2.27
N LEU A 84 13.85 11.87 1.36
CA LEU A 84 15.10 11.14 1.23
C LEU A 84 16.05 11.29 2.43
N THR A 85 15.76 12.16 3.39
CA THR A 85 16.58 12.38 4.60
C THR A 85 15.87 12.00 5.91
N HIS A 86 14.65 11.47 5.82
CA HIS A 86 13.84 11.05 6.98
C HIS A 86 13.46 9.58 6.85
N ALA A 87 13.55 8.82 7.93
CA ALA A 87 13.00 7.47 7.99
C ALA A 87 11.51 7.52 8.38
N PHE A 88 10.66 6.80 7.66
CA PHE A 88 9.21 6.76 7.83
C PHE A 88 8.75 5.43 8.43
N ILE A 89 8.71 5.36 9.76
CA ILE A 89 8.37 4.13 10.49
C ILE A 89 6.93 4.17 11.00
N ARG A 90 6.13 3.15 10.65
CA ARG A 90 4.72 3.01 11.03
C ARG A 90 3.83 4.17 10.55
N THR A 91 4.16 4.72 9.39
CA THR A 91 3.29 5.63 8.65
C THR A 91 2.32 4.83 7.79
N SER A 92 1.21 5.44 7.39
CA SER A 92 0.19 4.75 6.60
C SER A 92 -0.16 5.51 5.33
N LEU A 93 -0.59 4.77 4.30
CA LEU A 93 -1.27 5.33 3.13
C LEU A 93 -2.77 5.12 3.29
N LEU A 94 -3.53 6.20 3.21
CA LEU A 94 -4.99 6.18 3.26
C LEU A 94 -5.55 6.37 1.86
N LEU A 95 -6.17 5.32 1.34
CA LEU A 95 -6.88 5.31 0.07
C LEU A 95 -8.37 5.53 0.37
N ILE A 96 -8.99 6.49 -0.32
CA ILE A 96 -10.40 6.83 -0.15
C ILE A 96 -11.02 6.96 -1.54
N TYR A 97 -12.24 6.45 -1.72
CA TYR A 97 -13.04 6.76 -2.90
C TYR A 97 -14.48 7.12 -2.52
N SER A 98 -15.14 7.87 -3.41
CA SER A 98 -16.57 8.14 -3.36
C SER A 98 -17.32 7.06 -4.14
N ASP A 99 -18.24 6.37 -3.47
CA ASP A 99 -19.02 5.32 -4.14
C ASP A 99 -19.91 5.85 -5.27
N ALA A 100 -20.46 7.07 -5.09
CA ALA A 100 -21.34 7.72 -6.06
C ALA A 100 -20.61 8.28 -7.29
N THR A 101 -19.38 8.80 -7.13
CA THR A 101 -18.67 9.52 -8.21
C THR A 101 -17.45 8.78 -8.74
N ASN A 102 -16.98 7.73 -8.05
CA ASN A 102 -15.70 7.07 -8.28
C ASN A 102 -14.46 7.98 -8.15
N ASN A 103 -14.61 9.19 -7.58
CA ASN A 103 -13.46 10.04 -7.28
C ASN A 103 -12.59 9.41 -6.20
N THR A 104 -11.27 9.41 -6.40
CA THR A 104 -10.31 8.83 -5.46
C THR A 104 -9.39 9.88 -4.86
N SER A 105 -8.92 9.63 -3.64
CA SER A 105 -7.82 10.38 -3.03
C SER A 105 -6.87 9.45 -2.29
N LEU A 106 -5.61 9.88 -2.20
CA LEU A 106 -4.50 9.15 -1.59
C LEU A 106 -3.77 10.11 -0.65
N HIS A 107 -3.62 9.73 0.62
CA HIS A 107 -3.00 10.56 1.64
C HIS A 107 -1.94 9.78 2.41
N MET A 108 -0.82 10.43 2.73
CA MET A 108 0.12 9.93 3.74
C MET A 108 -0.34 10.41 5.11
N ILE A 109 -0.43 9.49 6.08
CA ILE A 109 -0.86 9.79 7.44
C ILE A 109 0.12 9.17 8.47
N ASP A 110 -0.08 9.50 9.75
CA ASP A 110 0.74 9.04 10.89
C ASP A 110 2.22 9.45 10.81
N LEU A 111 2.51 10.61 10.21
CA LEU A 111 3.88 11.13 10.01
C LEU A 111 4.60 11.55 11.30
N SER A 112 3.93 11.56 12.45
CA SER A 112 4.51 11.93 13.75
C SER A 112 5.64 11.00 14.22
N ARG A 113 5.77 9.83 13.58
CA ARG A 113 6.84 8.85 13.83
C ARG A 113 7.98 8.92 12.82
N ALA A 114 7.90 9.79 11.83
CA ALA A 114 9.02 10.04 10.92
C ALA A 114 10.12 10.80 11.67
N TYR A 115 11.38 10.46 11.40
CA TYR A 115 12.52 11.08 12.06
C TYR A 115 13.69 11.30 11.09
N PRO A 116 14.49 12.35 11.25
CA PRO A 116 15.64 12.60 10.39
C PRO A 116 16.70 11.51 10.58
N ALA A 117 17.16 10.91 9.48
CA ALA A 117 18.16 9.84 9.51
C ALA A 117 19.61 10.36 9.55
N GLY A 118 19.83 11.63 9.20
CA GLY A 118 21.17 12.23 9.12
C GLY A 118 21.99 11.78 7.89
N CYS A 119 21.42 10.92 7.05
CA CYS A 119 21.96 10.47 5.78
C CYS A 119 20.83 10.40 4.73
N ARG A 120 21.19 10.22 3.46
CA ARG A 120 20.18 9.92 2.42
C ARG A 120 19.81 8.44 2.48
N LEU A 121 18.52 8.16 2.46
CA LEU A 121 17.95 6.83 2.43
C LEU A 121 17.49 6.48 1.01
N SER A 122 17.60 5.20 0.65
CA SER A 122 17.03 4.69 -0.59
C SER A 122 15.54 4.34 -0.45
N HIS A 123 15.10 4.04 0.78
CA HIS A 123 13.80 3.47 1.13
C HIS A 123 13.49 2.13 0.45
N ARG A 124 14.52 1.50 -0.13
CA ARG A 124 14.40 0.24 -0.90
C ARG A 124 15.32 -0.86 -0.41
N VAL A 125 16.46 -0.48 0.17
CA VAL A 125 17.40 -1.41 0.77
C VAL A 125 16.79 -2.00 2.04
N ALA A 126 17.10 -3.26 2.32
CA ALA A 126 16.65 -3.93 3.54
C ALA A 126 17.21 -3.21 4.78
N TRP A 127 16.39 -3.12 5.83
CA TRP A 127 16.85 -2.54 7.09
C TRP A 127 17.95 -3.41 7.72
N GLU A 128 19.02 -2.75 8.14
CA GLU A 128 20.11 -3.32 8.92
C GLU A 128 20.44 -2.38 10.08
N ALA A 129 21.00 -2.93 11.16
CA ALA A 129 21.37 -2.12 12.31
C ALA A 129 22.39 -1.04 11.89
N GLY A 130 21.95 0.23 11.92
CA GLY A 130 22.78 1.40 11.60
C GLY A 130 22.57 1.99 10.21
N ASN A 131 21.84 1.35 9.30
CA ASN A 131 21.61 1.92 7.96
C ASN A 131 20.38 2.85 7.88
N HIS A 132 19.52 2.83 8.90
CA HIS A 132 18.31 3.67 9.04
C HIS A 132 17.24 3.47 7.95
N GLU A 133 17.38 2.46 7.08
CA GLU A 133 16.41 2.18 6.02
C GLU A 133 15.04 1.77 6.57
N ASP A 134 13.98 2.12 5.87
CA ASP A 134 12.60 1.85 6.30
C ASP A 134 11.81 0.95 5.33
N GLY A 135 12.34 0.72 4.13
CA GLY A 135 11.65 -0.06 3.09
C GLY A 135 10.36 0.60 2.56
N TYR A 136 10.16 1.91 2.78
CA TYR A 136 8.92 2.59 2.40
C TYR A 136 8.62 2.48 0.90
N LEU A 137 9.63 2.75 0.05
CA LEU A 137 9.47 2.66 -1.40
C LEU A 137 9.39 1.21 -1.87
N THR A 138 10.03 0.25 -1.18
CA THR A 138 9.78 -1.19 -1.43
C THR A 138 8.30 -1.53 -1.23
N GLY A 139 7.69 -1.05 -0.15
CA GLY A 139 6.26 -1.19 0.11
C GLY A 139 5.39 -0.60 -1.00
N LEU A 140 5.69 0.65 -1.39
CA LEU A 140 4.97 1.37 -2.44
C LEU A 140 5.10 0.68 -3.81
N ASP A 141 6.31 0.24 -4.19
CA ASP A 141 6.56 -0.43 -5.46
C ASP A 141 5.82 -1.78 -5.54
N ASN A 142 5.80 -2.54 -4.45
CA ASN A 142 5.03 -3.79 -4.38
C ASN A 142 3.53 -3.55 -4.50
N LEU A 143 2.99 -2.51 -3.85
CA LEU A 143 1.57 -2.13 -3.98
C LEU A 143 1.23 -1.72 -5.42
N ILE A 144 2.07 -0.87 -6.05
CA ILE A 144 1.92 -0.48 -7.46
C ILE A 144 1.88 -1.71 -8.36
N ARG A 145 2.85 -2.63 -8.21
CA ARG A 145 2.92 -3.87 -8.98
C ARG A 145 1.65 -4.71 -8.85
N ILE A 146 1.08 -4.82 -7.64
CA ILE A 146 -0.17 -5.55 -7.41
C ILE A 146 -1.32 -4.88 -8.18
N LEU A 147 -1.47 -3.56 -8.09
CA LEU A 147 -2.53 -2.83 -8.78
C LEU A 147 -2.39 -2.90 -10.31
N GLU A 148 -1.17 -2.82 -10.85
CA GLU A 148 -0.91 -2.99 -12.29
C GLU A 148 -1.34 -4.37 -12.80
N ARG A 149 -1.02 -5.43 -12.06
CA ARG A 149 -1.43 -6.80 -12.38
C ARG A 149 -2.95 -6.95 -12.37
N LEU A 150 -3.61 -6.39 -11.35
CA LEU A 150 -5.07 -6.43 -11.23
C LEU A 150 -5.75 -5.68 -12.38
N ALA A 151 -5.30 -4.46 -12.68
CA ALA A 151 -5.85 -3.65 -13.76
C ALA A 151 -5.68 -4.35 -15.12
N SER A 152 -4.51 -4.94 -15.36
CA SER A 152 -4.21 -5.69 -16.59
C SER A 152 -5.10 -6.93 -16.75
N TYR A 153 -5.28 -7.71 -15.68
CA TYR A 153 -6.13 -8.90 -15.71
C TYR A 153 -7.60 -8.55 -15.96
N ARG A 154 -8.11 -7.50 -15.31
CA ARG A 154 -9.49 -7.04 -15.46
C ARG A 154 -9.78 -6.49 -16.85
N ALA A 155 -8.88 -5.65 -17.38
CA ALA A 155 -9.04 -5.11 -18.73
C ALA A 155 -9.10 -6.20 -19.81
N ARG A 156 -8.38 -7.32 -19.63
CA ARG A 156 -8.46 -8.47 -20.54
C ARG A 156 -9.79 -9.23 -20.40
N ARG A 157 -10.27 -9.41 -19.17
CA ARG A 157 -11.51 -10.14 -18.91
C ARG A 157 -12.74 -9.40 -19.45
N ASP A 158 -12.77 -8.08 -19.30
CA ASP A 158 -13.90 -7.25 -19.78
C ASP A 158 -13.97 -7.23 -21.31
N ARG A 159 -12.83 -7.38 -22.01
CA ARG A 159 -12.78 -7.52 -23.47
C ARG A 159 -13.24 -8.88 -24.01
N VAL A 160 -13.22 -9.93 -23.19
CA VAL A 160 -13.63 -11.29 -23.59
C VAL A 160 -15.14 -11.51 -23.35
N LEU A 161 -15.76 -10.67 -22.51
CA LEU A 161 -17.19 -10.74 -22.17
C LEU A 161 -18.05 -9.76 -23.00
N MET A 162 -17.45 -9.03 -23.95
CA MET A 162 -18.12 -8.21 -24.96
C MET A 162 -18.10 -8.94 -26.31
#